data_AF-A0A7C1YUS2-F1
#
_entry.id   AF-A0A7C1YUS2-F1
#
_cell.length_a   1.000
_cell.length_b   1.000
_cell.length_c   1.000
_cell.angle_alpha   90.00
_cell.angle_beta   90.00
_cell.angle_gamma   90.00
#
_symmetry.space_group_name_H-M   'P 1'
#
loop_
_entity.id
_entity.type
_entity.pdbx_description
1 polymer ?
#
loop_
_entity_poly.entity_id
_entity_poly.type
_entity_poly.pdbx_seq_one_letter_code
_entity_poly.pdbx_strand_id
1 'polypeptide(L)'
;MNPQFWWYVSRAAGVIAWAAVAASIVWGLAASTRITAGKPTPAWLIDLHRYLGGLAVTFTALHLWGLGADNYVHFGWSETFVPMTSPWKTGAVAWGIVAFYLLLAVEVTSLMMRWLPRRLWRGVHYLSFGLFLTGTVHGVAAGTDISNRILLVSIVVGIHIVLFLTIVRILAPRRGGTRPRPVAVPTTETPRRQRVGA
;
A
#
# COMPACT_ATOMS: atom_id res chain seq x y z
N MET A 1 -33.80 -1.28 -15.78
CA MET A 1 -32.56 -0.77 -15.16
C MET A 1 -31.88 0.17 -16.14
N ASN A 2 -31.24 1.26 -15.67
CA ASN A 2 -30.50 2.16 -16.56
C ASN A 2 -29.35 1.36 -17.23
N PRO A 3 -29.22 1.34 -18.57
CA PRO A 3 -28.18 0.57 -19.25
C PRO A 3 -26.76 0.97 -18.84
N GLN A 4 -26.56 2.18 -18.31
CA GLN A 4 -25.26 2.68 -17.84
C GLN A 4 -25.01 2.43 -16.34
N PHE A 5 -25.90 1.73 -15.64
CA PHE A 5 -25.75 1.52 -14.21
C PHE A 5 -24.42 0.84 -13.86
N TRP A 6 -24.09 -0.27 -14.53
CA TRP A 6 -22.86 -1.02 -14.30
C TRP A 6 -21.60 -0.25 -14.69
N TRP A 7 -21.68 0.54 -15.78
CA TRP A 7 -20.65 1.50 -16.15
C TRP A 7 -20.32 2.50 -15.01
N TYR A 8 -21.33 3.14 -14.42
CA TYR A 8 -21.09 4.08 -13.31
C TYR A 8 -20.59 3.38 -12.05
N VAL A 9 -21.11 2.19 -11.74
CA VAL A 9 -20.65 1.37 -10.60
C VAL A 9 -19.17 1.02 -10.76
N SER A 10 -18.77 0.52 -11.93
CA SER A 10 -17.38 0.16 -12.21
C SER A 10 -16.46 1.38 -12.05
N ARG A 11 -16.83 2.54 -12.60
CA ARG A 11 -16.01 3.75 -12.50
C ARG A 11 -15.90 4.28 -11.08
N ALA A 12 -17.01 4.36 -10.34
CA ALA A 12 -17.00 4.78 -8.95
C ALA A 12 -16.13 3.83 -8.10
N ALA A 13 -16.26 2.52 -8.33
CA ALA A 13 -15.47 1.52 -7.64
C ALA A 13 -13.97 1.65 -7.93
N GLY A 14 -13.59 1.92 -9.18
CA GLY A 14 -12.20 2.17 -9.57
C GLY A 14 -11.59 3.40 -8.87
N VAL A 15 -12.33 4.50 -8.78
CA VAL A 15 -11.89 5.72 -8.07
C VAL A 15 -11.70 5.45 -6.57
N ILE A 16 -12.64 4.73 -5.94
CA ILE A 16 -12.56 4.40 -4.51
C ILE A 16 -11.40 3.43 -4.25
N ALA A 17 -11.19 2.43 -5.12
CA ALA A 17 -10.05 1.53 -5.02
C ALA A 17 -8.72 2.28 -5.08
N TRP A 18 -8.56 3.20 -6.04
CA TRP A 18 -7.37 4.05 -6.15
C TRP A 18 -7.16 4.91 -4.90
N ALA A 19 -8.22 5.55 -4.40
CA ALA A 19 -8.16 6.36 -3.19
C ALA A 19 -7.79 5.53 -1.94
N ALA A 20 -8.32 4.32 -1.83
CA ALA A 20 -7.99 3.39 -0.75
C ALA A 20 -6.51 2.95 -0.81
N VAL A 21 -5.97 2.66 -1.99
CA VAL A 21 -4.54 2.38 -2.19
C VAL A 21 -3.68 3.59 -1.78
N ALA A 22 -4.03 4.79 -2.24
CA ALA A 22 -3.30 6.01 -1.91
C ALA A 22 -3.27 6.25 -0.39
N ALA A 23 -4.44 6.16 0.27
CA ALA A 23 -4.55 6.27 1.71
C ALA A 23 -3.75 5.17 2.42
N SER A 24 -3.84 3.92 1.97
CA SER A 24 -3.08 2.80 2.56
C SER A 24 -1.57 3.08 2.55
N ILE A 25 -1.03 3.60 1.45
CA ILE A 25 0.39 3.98 1.33
C ILE A 25 0.75 5.12 2.27
N VAL A 26 -0.07 6.18 2.33
CA VAL A 26 0.14 7.30 3.25
C VAL A 26 0.20 6.83 4.70
N TRP A 27 -0.72 5.96 5.11
CA TRP A 27 -0.74 5.37 6.45
C TRP A 27 0.46 4.45 6.69
N GLY A 28 0.84 3.63 5.71
CA GLY A 28 2.03 2.78 5.78
C GLY A 28 3.33 3.59 5.93
N LEU A 29 3.44 4.72 5.22
CA LEU A 29 4.55 5.66 5.35
C LEU A 29 4.57 6.33 6.74
N ALA A 30 3.42 6.76 7.25
CA ALA A 30 3.31 7.32 8.60
C ALA A 30 3.71 6.30 9.68
N ALA A 31 3.22 5.06 9.57
CA ALA A 31 3.56 3.95 10.46
C ALA A 31 5.08 3.71 10.48
N SER A 32 5.61 3.49 9.29
CA SER A 32 7.00 3.09 9.12
C SER A 32 7.96 4.20 9.54
N THR A 33 7.62 5.48 9.30
CA THR A 33 8.45 6.63 9.70
C THR A 33 8.56 6.74 11.22
N ARG A 34 7.48 6.48 11.95
CA ARG A 34 7.52 6.37 13.43
C ARG A 34 8.45 5.26 13.89
N ILE A 35 8.35 4.07 13.28
CA ILE A 35 9.22 2.93 13.58
C ILE A 35 10.70 3.29 13.36
N THR A 36 11.03 3.91 12.23
CA THR A 36 12.41 4.31 11.91
C THR A 36 12.94 5.41 12.84
N ALA A 37 12.06 6.27 13.35
CA ALA A 37 12.38 7.28 14.35
C ALA A 37 12.47 6.74 15.80
N GLY A 38 12.29 5.43 16.01
CA GLY A 38 12.28 4.81 17.34
C GLY A 38 11.05 5.14 18.18
N LYS A 39 9.97 5.61 17.55
CA LYS A 39 8.71 5.94 18.23
C LYS A 39 7.74 4.75 18.17
N PRO A 40 7.00 4.44 19.25
CA PRO A 40 5.97 3.42 19.20
C PRO A 40 4.90 3.81 18.17
N THR A 41 4.47 2.81 17.38
CA THR A 41 3.39 2.97 16.41
C THR A 41 2.09 2.49 17.07
N PRO A 42 1.05 3.34 17.15
CA PRO A 42 -0.23 2.93 17.70
C PRO A 42 -0.86 1.79 16.89
N ALA A 43 -1.56 0.86 17.56
CA ALA A 43 -2.22 -0.28 16.91
C ALA A 43 -3.24 0.15 15.84
N TRP A 44 -4.07 1.16 16.15
CA TRP A 44 -5.09 1.69 15.24
C TRP A 44 -4.53 2.13 13.88
N LEU A 45 -3.27 2.58 13.84
CA LEU A 45 -2.63 3.04 12.60
C LEU A 45 -2.35 1.86 11.67
N ILE A 46 -1.93 0.73 12.22
CA ILE A 46 -1.74 -0.52 11.49
C ILE A 46 -3.09 -1.13 11.13
N ASP A 47 -4.06 -1.10 12.03
CA ASP A 47 -5.41 -1.61 11.77
C ASP A 47 -6.07 -0.85 10.61
N LEU A 48 -5.94 0.47 10.59
CA LEU A 48 -6.45 1.31 9.51
C LEU A 48 -5.72 1.03 8.18
N HIS A 49 -4.39 0.85 8.18
CA HIS A 49 -3.67 0.44 6.97
C HIS A 49 -4.20 -0.89 6.40
N ARG A 50 -4.47 -1.87 7.26
CA ARG A 50 -5.04 -3.17 6.86
C ARG A 50 -6.48 -3.03 6.35
N TYR A 51 -7.30 -2.21 7.01
CA TYR A 51 -8.65 -1.92 6.57
C TYR A 51 -8.66 -1.26 5.17
N LEU A 52 -7.77 -0.30 4.93
CA LEU A 52 -7.63 0.36 3.63
C LEU A 52 -7.15 -0.59 2.53
N GLY A 53 -6.24 -1.53 2.84
CA GLY A 53 -5.87 -2.61 1.91
C GLY A 53 -7.05 -3.51 1.55
N GLY A 54 -7.82 -3.92 2.55
CA GLY A 54 -9.08 -4.66 2.33
C GLY A 54 -10.08 -3.89 1.47
N LEU A 55 -10.25 -2.60 1.73
CA LEU A 55 -11.12 -1.72 0.95
C LEU A 55 -10.66 -1.65 -0.52
N ALA A 56 -9.36 -1.51 -0.76
CA ALA A 56 -8.79 -1.51 -2.11
C ALA A 56 -9.10 -2.82 -2.86
N VAL A 57 -8.95 -3.97 -2.22
CA VAL A 57 -9.31 -5.27 -2.81
C VAL A 57 -10.79 -5.37 -3.10
N THR A 58 -11.65 -5.03 -2.13
CA THR A 58 -13.11 -5.09 -2.30
C THR A 58 -13.58 -4.21 -3.45
N PHE A 59 -13.12 -2.96 -3.52
CA PHE A 59 -13.52 -2.06 -4.59
C PHE A 59 -12.88 -2.40 -5.94
N THR A 60 -11.70 -3.00 -5.97
CA THR A 60 -11.15 -3.57 -7.21
C THR A 60 -12.00 -4.73 -7.70
N ALA A 61 -12.45 -5.62 -6.81
CA ALA A 61 -13.36 -6.70 -7.18
C ALA A 61 -14.70 -6.16 -7.70
N LEU A 62 -15.27 -5.14 -7.06
CA LEU A 62 -16.48 -4.46 -7.54
C LEU A 62 -16.26 -3.77 -8.89
N HIS A 63 -15.09 -3.18 -9.12
CA HIS A 63 -14.72 -2.58 -10.40
C HIS A 63 -14.73 -3.63 -11.52
N LEU A 64 -14.07 -4.77 -11.32
CA LEU A 64 -14.04 -5.88 -12.28
C LEU A 64 -15.42 -6.54 -12.48
N TRP A 65 -16.18 -6.71 -11.40
CA TRP A 65 -17.56 -7.21 -11.48
C TRP A 65 -18.44 -6.28 -12.32
N GLY A 66 -18.30 -4.96 -12.10
CA GLY A 66 -19.00 -3.95 -12.89
C GLY A 66 -18.62 -4.00 -14.36
N LEU A 67 -17.35 -4.25 -14.71
CA LEU A 67 -16.91 -4.42 -16.11
C LEU A 67 -17.55 -5.67 -16.76
N GLY A 68 -17.60 -6.79 -16.03
CA GLY A 68 -18.21 -8.02 -16.54
C GLY A 68 -19.74 -7.95 -16.66
N ALA A 69 -20.40 -7.16 -15.81
CA ALA A 69 -21.85 -6.94 -15.83
C ALA A 69 -22.28 -5.80 -16.78
N ASP A 70 -21.33 -5.03 -17.30
CA ASP A 70 -21.62 -3.91 -18.18
C ASP A 70 -22.05 -4.39 -19.57
N ASN A 71 -23.06 -3.71 -20.12
CA ASN A 71 -23.55 -3.94 -21.48
C ASN A 71 -23.17 -2.79 -22.43
N TYR A 72 -22.41 -1.80 -21.95
CA TYR A 72 -22.00 -0.65 -22.74
C TYR A 72 -20.62 -0.87 -23.39
N VAL A 73 -19.67 -1.43 -22.64
CA VAL A 73 -18.40 -1.95 -23.17
C VAL A 73 -18.22 -3.38 -22.70
N HIS A 74 -18.33 -4.34 -23.62
CA HIS A 74 -18.12 -5.75 -23.29
C HIS A 74 -16.63 -6.07 -23.21
N PHE A 75 -16.21 -6.62 -22.07
CA PHE A 75 -14.87 -7.15 -21.86
C PHE A 75 -14.90 -8.67 -21.73
N GLY A 76 -14.14 -9.37 -22.57
CA GLY A 76 -13.89 -10.80 -22.42
C GLY A 76 -12.93 -11.12 -21.28
N TRP A 77 -12.86 -12.40 -20.87
CA TRP A 77 -11.90 -12.88 -19.86
C TRP A 77 -10.44 -12.60 -20.25
N SER A 78 -10.10 -12.79 -21.53
CA SER A 78 -8.76 -12.46 -22.05
C SER A 78 -8.46 -10.96 -21.97
N GLU A 79 -9.45 -10.11 -22.25
CA GLU A 79 -9.32 -8.64 -22.22
C GLU A 79 -9.22 -8.08 -20.81
N THR A 80 -9.71 -8.84 -19.83
CA THR A 80 -9.72 -8.46 -18.40
C THR A 80 -8.42 -8.85 -17.69
N PHE A 81 -7.77 -9.94 -18.13
CA PHE A 81 -6.62 -10.50 -17.41
C PHE A 81 -5.34 -10.58 -18.24
N VAL A 82 -5.39 -10.49 -19.56
CA VAL A 82 -4.18 -10.51 -20.41
C VAL A 82 -3.90 -9.10 -20.93
N PRO A 83 -2.72 -8.52 -20.62
CA PRO A 83 -2.37 -7.20 -21.16
C PRO A 83 -2.40 -7.19 -22.69
N MET A 84 -2.75 -6.02 -23.25
CA MET A 84 -2.73 -5.75 -24.69
C MET A 84 -3.75 -6.49 -25.57
N THR A 85 -4.70 -7.23 -24.99
CA THR A 85 -5.73 -7.96 -25.76
C THR A 85 -7.02 -7.16 -25.97
N SER A 86 -7.29 -6.15 -25.14
CA SER A 86 -8.51 -5.34 -25.26
C SER A 86 -8.44 -4.41 -26.48
N PRO A 87 -9.46 -4.38 -27.36
CA PRO A 87 -9.55 -3.41 -28.45
C PRO A 87 -9.91 -1.99 -27.95
N TRP A 88 -10.44 -1.88 -26.72
CA TRP A 88 -10.79 -0.60 -26.12
C TRP A 88 -9.63 -0.04 -25.31
N LYS A 89 -9.05 1.09 -25.75
CA LYS A 89 -7.96 1.79 -25.06
C LYS A 89 -6.87 0.83 -24.52
N THR A 90 -6.36 -0.03 -25.41
CA THR A 90 -5.48 -1.16 -25.12
C THR A 90 -4.38 -0.86 -24.09
N GLY A 91 -3.65 0.24 -24.26
CA GLY A 91 -2.59 0.64 -23.34
C GLY A 91 -3.10 1.02 -21.94
N ALA A 92 -4.24 1.72 -21.85
CA ALA A 92 -4.83 2.09 -20.57
C ALA A 92 -5.28 0.84 -19.79
N VAL A 93 -5.94 -0.11 -20.48
CA VAL A 93 -6.38 -1.38 -19.88
C VAL A 93 -5.19 -2.21 -19.42
N ALA A 94 -4.11 -2.29 -20.21
CA ALA A 94 -2.89 -3.01 -19.83
C ALA A 94 -2.30 -2.50 -18.50
N TRP A 95 -2.28 -1.17 -18.27
CA TRP A 95 -1.84 -0.62 -16.98
C TRP A 95 -2.75 -1.02 -15.81
N GLY A 96 -4.06 -1.15 -16.06
CA GLY A 96 -5.02 -1.62 -15.06
C GLY A 96 -4.80 -3.08 -14.68
N ILE A 97 -4.50 -3.93 -15.67
CA ILE A 97 -4.15 -5.34 -15.46
C ILE A 97 -2.86 -5.47 -14.65
N VAL A 98 -1.83 -4.66 -14.98
CA VAL A 98 -0.59 -4.62 -14.20
C VAL A 98 -0.89 -4.17 -12.76
N ALA A 99 -1.70 -3.12 -12.56
CA ALA A 99 -2.11 -2.69 -11.23
C ALA A 99 -2.83 -3.80 -10.46
N PHE A 100 -3.77 -4.52 -11.09
CA PHE A 100 -4.45 -5.65 -10.48
C PHE A 100 -3.48 -6.73 -9.99
N TYR A 101 -2.50 -7.11 -10.81
CA TYR A 101 -1.50 -8.10 -10.42
C TYR A 101 -0.58 -7.62 -9.30
N LEU A 102 -0.20 -6.35 -9.30
CA LEU A 102 0.59 -5.76 -8.21
C LEU A 102 -0.21 -5.74 -6.90
N LEU A 103 -1.49 -5.37 -6.94
CA LEU A 103 -2.38 -5.43 -5.77
C LEU A 103 -2.46 -6.85 -5.23
N LEU A 104 -2.72 -7.83 -6.10
CA LEU A 104 -2.79 -9.24 -5.71
C LEU A 104 -1.49 -9.72 -5.08
N ALA A 105 -0.34 -9.40 -5.69
CA ALA A 105 0.96 -9.77 -5.16
C ALA A 105 1.23 -9.15 -3.78
N VAL A 106 0.95 -7.86 -3.61
CA VAL A 106 1.13 -7.16 -2.32
C VAL A 106 0.22 -7.75 -1.25
N GLU A 107 -1.05 -8.02 -1.57
CA GLU A 107 -2.01 -8.49 -0.56
C GLU A 107 -1.82 -9.96 -0.19
N VAL A 108 -1.63 -10.84 -1.17
CA VAL A 108 -1.34 -12.26 -0.90
C VAL A 108 -0.08 -12.38 -0.05
N THR A 109 0.99 -11.68 -0.40
CA THR A 109 2.22 -11.74 0.41
C THR A 109 2.07 -11.11 1.78
N SER A 110 1.20 -10.10 1.94
CA SER A 110 0.93 -9.47 3.25
C SER A 110 0.08 -10.36 4.16
N LEU A 111 -0.91 -11.07 3.61
CA LEU A 111 -1.67 -12.09 4.35
C LEU A 111 -0.78 -13.27 4.78
N MET A 112 0.15 -13.67 3.91
CA MET A 112 1.10 -14.75 4.16
C MET A 112 2.36 -14.29 4.92
N MET A 113 2.43 -13.04 5.38
CA MET A 113 3.65 -12.44 5.96
C MET A 113 4.26 -13.27 7.11
N ARG A 114 3.45 -14.03 7.85
CA ARG A 114 3.91 -14.90 8.96
C ARG A 114 4.76 -16.08 8.47
N TRP A 115 4.61 -16.50 7.21
CA TRP A 115 5.30 -17.64 6.61
C TRP A 115 6.43 -17.23 5.66
N LEU A 116 6.56 -15.93 5.35
CA LEU A 116 7.58 -15.43 4.43
C LEU A 116 8.79 -14.84 5.15
N PRO A 117 10.00 -14.95 4.57
CA PRO A 117 11.15 -14.19 5.02
C PRO A 117 10.85 -12.68 4.98
N ARG A 118 11.15 -11.96 6.07
CA ARG A 118 10.88 -10.51 6.20
C ARG A 118 11.53 -9.65 5.12
N ARG A 119 12.57 -10.13 4.44
CA ARG A 119 13.22 -9.43 3.31
C ARG A 119 12.37 -9.54 2.05
N LEU A 120 11.87 -10.74 1.74
CA LEU A 120 11.02 -11.00 0.58
C LEU A 120 9.70 -10.24 0.70
N TRP A 121 9.01 -10.37 1.83
CA TRP A 121 7.77 -9.64 2.09
C TRP A 121 7.97 -8.13 1.91
N ARG A 122 9.05 -7.56 2.48
CA ARG A 122 9.35 -6.12 2.30
C ARG A 122 9.60 -5.74 0.84
N GLY A 123 10.34 -6.57 0.10
CA GLY A 123 10.60 -6.34 -1.32
C GLY A 123 9.31 -6.28 -2.14
N VAL A 124 8.42 -7.27 -1.96
CA VAL A 124 7.12 -7.30 -2.64
C VAL A 124 6.22 -6.16 -2.16
N HIS A 125 6.20 -5.86 -0.86
CA HIS A 125 5.36 -4.81 -0.30
C HIS A 125 5.75 -3.41 -0.84
N TYR A 126 7.01 -3.19 -1.24
CA TYR A 126 7.41 -1.96 -1.94
C TYR A 126 6.85 -1.83 -3.36
N LEU A 127 6.36 -2.91 -3.96
CA LEU A 127 5.63 -2.83 -5.21
C LEU A 127 4.30 -2.08 -5.08
N SER A 128 3.84 -1.78 -3.86
CA SER A 128 2.71 -0.88 -3.61
C SER A 128 2.89 0.51 -4.23
N PHE A 129 4.12 1.04 -4.32
CA PHE A 129 4.39 2.28 -5.07
C PHE A 129 4.17 2.11 -6.57
N GLY A 130 4.59 0.96 -7.11
CA GLY A 130 4.32 0.57 -8.49
C GLY A 130 2.81 0.44 -8.75
N LEU A 131 2.07 -0.21 -7.85
CA LEU A 131 0.62 -0.32 -7.88
C LEU A 131 -0.05 1.06 -7.94
N PHE A 132 0.36 1.99 -7.07
CA PHE A 132 -0.19 3.34 -7.08
C PHE A 132 0.10 4.07 -8.39
N LEU A 133 1.33 3.94 -8.93
CA LEU A 133 1.71 4.54 -10.20
C LEU A 133 0.88 3.97 -11.36
N THR A 134 0.85 2.65 -11.52
CA THR A 134 0.14 2.00 -12.63
C THR A 134 -1.37 2.19 -12.53
N GLY A 135 -1.94 2.16 -11.31
CA GLY A 135 -3.34 2.49 -11.06
C GLY A 135 -3.68 3.94 -11.41
N THR A 136 -2.77 4.88 -11.11
CA THR A 136 -2.93 6.29 -11.50
C THR A 136 -2.88 6.45 -13.02
N VAL A 137 -1.89 5.84 -13.68
CA VAL A 137 -1.77 5.87 -15.16
C VAL A 137 -2.99 5.24 -15.81
N HIS A 138 -3.48 4.10 -15.29
CA HIS A 138 -4.71 3.46 -15.75
C HIS A 138 -5.92 4.39 -15.61
N GLY A 139 -6.16 4.94 -14.43
CA GLY A 139 -7.31 5.82 -14.17
C GLY A 139 -7.29 7.07 -15.05
N VAL A 140 -6.10 7.65 -15.27
CA VAL A 140 -5.90 8.80 -16.15
C VAL A 140 -6.10 8.42 -17.62
N ALA A 141 -5.47 7.34 -18.11
CA ALA A 141 -5.58 6.98 -19.53
C ALA A 141 -6.96 6.42 -19.92
N ALA A 142 -7.59 5.65 -19.01
CA ALA A 142 -8.88 5.01 -19.26
C ALA A 142 -10.06 5.98 -19.06
N GLY A 143 -9.99 6.85 -18.05
CA GLY A 143 -11.09 7.70 -17.62
C GLY A 143 -11.38 8.87 -18.56
N THR A 144 -12.65 9.08 -18.90
CA THR A 144 -13.17 10.37 -19.39
C THR A 144 -13.39 11.37 -18.24
N ASP A 145 -13.28 10.93 -16.98
CA ASP A 145 -13.53 11.73 -15.77
C ASP A 145 -12.37 12.67 -15.41
N ILE A 146 -11.26 12.70 -16.16
CA ILE A 146 -10.20 13.70 -15.96
C ILE A 146 -10.72 15.13 -16.10
N SER A 147 -11.78 15.34 -16.89
CA SER A 147 -12.45 16.64 -16.97
C SER A 147 -13.05 17.08 -15.64
N ASN A 148 -13.29 16.14 -14.72
CA ASN A 148 -13.70 16.43 -13.35
C ASN A 148 -12.51 16.94 -12.54
N ARG A 149 -12.53 18.25 -12.25
CA ARG A 149 -11.50 18.94 -11.49
C ARG A 149 -11.26 18.34 -10.10
N ILE A 150 -12.30 17.81 -9.45
CA ILE A 150 -12.17 17.21 -8.11
C ILE A 150 -11.29 15.96 -8.17
N LEU A 151 -11.51 15.09 -9.17
CA LEU A 151 -10.69 13.89 -9.35
C LEU A 151 -9.24 14.27 -9.67
N LEU A 152 -9.03 15.23 -10.59
CA LEU A 152 -7.69 15.66 -10.96
C LEU A 152 -6.92 16.25 -9.77
N VAL A 153 -7.55 17.14 -9.00
CA VAL A 153 -6.94 17.70 -7.77
C VAL A 153 -6.64 16.58 -6.78
N SER A 154 -7.52 15.60 -6.61
CA SER A 154 -7.31 14.46 -5.71
C SER A 154 -6.09 13.63 -6.12
N ILE A 155 -5.94 13.36 -7.43
CA ILE A 155 -4.77 12.67 -8.00
C ILE A 155 -3.49 13.45 -7.72
N VAL A 156 -3.47 14.74 -8.05
CA VAL A 156 -2.30 15.59 -7.85
C VAL A 156 -1.90 15.65 -6.38
N VAL A 157 -2.87 15.91 -5.48
CA VAL A 157 -2.62 15.95 -4.03
C VAL A 157 -2.11 14.59 -3.53
N GLY A 158 -2.72 13.49 -3.94
CA GLY A 158 -2.29 12.14 -3.58
C GLY A 158 -0.84 11.87 -3.97
N ILE A 159 -0.44 12.18 -5.21
CA ILE A 159 0.94 12.06 -5.68
C ILE A 159 1.89 12.90 -4.82
N HIS A 160 1.56 14.16 -4.55
CA HIS A 160 2.42 15.05 -3.76
C HIS A 160 2.59 14.57 -2.32
N ILE A 161 1.52 14.09 -1.68
CA ILE A 161 1.59 13.56 -0.31
C ILE A 161 2.48 12.30 -0.27
N VAL A 162 2.29 11.36 -1.20
CA VAL A 162 3.11 10.14 -1.27
C VAL A 162 4.57 10.48 -1.51
N LEU A 163 4.87 11.39 -2.46
CA LEU A 163 6.24 11.84 -2.73
C LEU A 163 6.86 12.52 -1.52
N PHE A 164 6.16 13.49 -0.92
CA PHE A 164 6.63 14.21 0.26
C PHE A 164 6.95 13.27 1.42
N LEU A 165 6.04 12.35 1.76
CA LEU A 165 6.25 11.39 2.85
C LEU A 165 7.37 10.39 2.52
N THR A 166 7.54 10.01 1.26
CA THR A 166 8.64 9.16 0.82
C THR A 166 9.99 9.88 0.99
N ILE A 167 10.07 11.15 0.60
CA ILE A 167 11.26 12.00 0.79
C ILE A 167 11.57 12.14 2.28
N VAL A 168 10.58 12.52 3.09
CA VAL A 168 10.73 12.61 4.55
C VAL A 168 11.25 11.30 5.13
N ARG A 169 10.75 10.15 4.66
CA ARG A 169 11.19 8.84 5.13
C ARG A 169 12.63 8.51 4.74
N ILE A 170 13.06 8.84 3.53
CA ILE A 170 14.43 8.61 3.07
C ILE A 170 15.41 9.51 3.83
N LEU A 171 15.02 10.75 4.11
CA LEU A 171 15.84 11.74 4.81
C LEU A 171 15.80 11.62 6.34
N ALA A 172 14.79 10.96 6.90
CA ALA A 172 14.65 10.81 8.35
C ALA A 172 15.88 10.12 8.96
N PRO A 173 16.58 10.76 9.93
CA PRO A 173 17.71 10.15 10.59
C PRO A 173 17.31 8.83 11.25
N ARG A 174 18.02 7.75 10.93
CA ARG A 174 17.91 6.51 11.68
C ARG A 174 18.54 6.76 13.05
N ARG A 175 17.72 6.94 14.09
CA ARG A 175 18.26 6.88 15.47
C ARG A 175 18.75 5.46 15.70
N GLY A 176 20.06 5.27 15.53
CA GLY A 176 20.75 4.09 16.04
C GLY A 176 20.45 4.03 17.52
N GLY A 177 19.87 2.92 17.98
CA GLY A 177 19.61 2.72 19.39
C GLY A 177 20.91 2.95 20.14
N THR A 178 21.01 4.02 20.91
CA THR A 178 21.93 4.09 22.02
C THR A 178 21.60 2.88 22.88
N ARG A 179 22.36 1.79 22.70
CA ARG A 179 22.38 0.69 23.65
C ARG A 179 22.51 1.36 25.01
N PRO A 180 21.59 1.12 25.96
CA PRO A 180 21.83 1.53 27.33
C PRO A 180 23.23 1.04 27.68
N ARG A 181 24.15 1.97 27.94
CA ARG A 181 25.48 1.64 28.43
C ARG A 181 25.22 0.71 29.62
N PRO A 182 25.74 -0.53 29.64
CA PRO A 182 25.57 -1.39 30.80
C PRO A 182 25.99 -0.56 32.01
N VAL A 183 25.04 -0.25 32.88
CA VAL A 183 25.38 0.32 34.18
C VAL A 183 26.23 -0.75 34.80
N ALA A 184 27.53 -0.48 34.94
CA ALA A 184 28.42 -1.37 35.65
C ALA A 184 27.81 -1.54 37.04
N VAL A 185 27.20 -2.70 37.29
CA VAL A 185 26.76 -3.07 38.62
C VAL A 185 28.03 -3.02 39.46
N PRO A 186 28.12 -2.15 40.49
CA PRO A 186 29.26 -2.16 41.38
C PRO A 186 29.35 -3.57 41.93
N THR A 187 30.39 -4.31 41.55
CA THR A 187 30.73 -5.56 42.20
C THR A 187 31.01 -5.21 43.64
N THR A 188 30.05 -5.50 44.52
CA THR A 188 30.26 -5.52 45.96
C THR A 188 31.38 -6.52 46.21
N GLU A 189 32.59 -6.00 46.47
CA GLU A 189 33.68 -6.80 46.97
C GLU A 189 33.21 -7.49 48.25
N THR A 190 33.03 -8.80 48.17
CA THR A 190 32.71 -9.63 49.33
C THR A 190 33.90 -9.53 50.29
N PRO A 191 33.71 -9.14 51.58
CA PRO A 191 34.82 -9.01 52.51
C PRO A 191 35.50 -10.37 52.67
N ARG A 192 36.77 -10.43 52.29
CA ARG A 192 37.64 -11.60 52.48
C ARG A 192 37.71 -11.89 53.99
N ARG A 193 36.95 -12.89 54.47
CA ARG A 193 37.08 -13.42 55.83
C ARG A 193 38.54 -13.79 56.07
N GLN A 194 39.23 -13.00 56.89
CA GLN A 194 40.50 -13.39 57.50
C GLN A 194 40.24 -14.66 58.33
N ARG A 195 40.83 -15.77 57.90
CA ARG A 195 41.01 -16.94 58.75
C ARG A 195 42.01 -16.54 59.83
N VAL A 196 41.53 -16.39 61.06
CA VAL A 196 42.37 -16.38 62.25
C VAL A 196 42.84 -17.81 62.46
N GLY A 197 44.16 -18.02 62.30
CA GLY A 197 44.84 -19.26 62.66
C GLY A 197 45.08 -19.33 64.17
N ALA A 198 45.16 -20.58 64.63
CA ALA A 198 45.43 -21.09 65.98
C ALA A 198 46.39 -20.26 66.86
#